data_AF-A0A3L8PE82-F1
#
_entry.id   AF-A0A3L8PE82-F1
#
_cell.length_a   1.000
_cell.length_b   1.000
_cell.length_c   1.000
_cell.angle_alpha   90.00
_cell.angle_beta   90.00
_cell.angle_gamma   90.00
#
_symmetry.space_group_name_H-M   'P 1'
#
loop_
_entity.id
_entity.type
_entity.pdbx_description
1 polymer ?
#
loop_
_entity_poly.entity_id
_entity_poly.type
_entity_poly.pdbx_seq_one_letter_code
_entity_poly.pdbx_strand_id
1 'polypeptide(L)'
;MDDLKRVVARTFGACLRYRVTGLAAEAAFFAILSLPPLIFGLAGSIGYIASHYDVAQLDLFRQRIIDFSSQALNDATVDAIIVPTVDEVLRGGRIDVISIGFVLALWSGSRALNVFIDTISIMYGLGGERGIIRTRVLSFSLYVVALLVGIVLVPLVLIGPVVIAQWIPDDLNWLSAFYWPGVLVVSTGFLATLYHLSVPA
;
A
#
# COMPACT_ATOMS: atom_id res chain seq x y z
N MET A 1 37.77 13.47 7.46
CA MET A 1 36.57 14.25 7.87
C MET A 1 36.11 15.19 6.75
N ASP A 2 37.02 15.69 5.91
CA ASP A 2 36.68 16.59 4.79
C ASP A 2 35.92 15.90 3.65
N ASP A 3 36.19 14.61 3.38
CA ASP A 3 35.43 13.85 2.39
C ASP A 3 33.97 13.67 2.79
N LEU A 4 33.69 13.40 4.07
CA LEU A 4 32.32 13.29 4.57
C LEU A 4 31.56 14.61 4.40
N LYS A 5 32.18 15.74 4.76
CA LYS A 5 31.59 17.08 4.58
C LYS A 5 31.31 17.36 3.11
N ARG A 6 32.23 16.97 2.22
CA ARG A 6 32.10 17.17 0.77
C ARG A 6 30.96 16.34 0.18
N VAL A 7 30.83 15.08 0.60
CA VAL A 7 29.73 14.20 0.16
C VAL A 7 28.40 14.75 0.66
N VAL A 8 28.28 15.08 1.95
CA VAL A 8 27.05 15.63 2.53
C VAL A 8 26.64 16.93 1.84
N ALA A 9 27.58 17.87 1.64
CA ALA A 9 27.30 19.13 0.96
C ALA A 9 26.86 18.93 -0.50
N ARG A 10 27.49 17.99 -1.22
CA ARG A 10 27.10 17.64 -2.60
C ARG A 10 25.73 16.99 -2.65
N THR A 11 25.43 16.05 -1.77
CA THR A 11 24.12 15.39 -1.69
C THR A 11 23.03 16.40 -1.37
N PHE A 12 23.25 17.27 -0.38
CA PHE A 12 22.28 18.31 -0.02
C PHE A 12 22.06 19.31 -1.16
N GLY A 13 23.15 19.75 -1.82
CA GLY A 13 23.08 20.61 -3.00
C GLY A 13 22.33 19.98 -4.16
N ALA A 14 22.52 18.67 -4.40
CA ALA A 14 21.76 17.92 -5.40
C ALA A 14 20.27 17.84 -5.04
N CYS A 15 19.93 17.54 -3.78
CA CYS A 15 18.55 17.50 -3.32
C CYS A 15 17.82 18.83 -3.52
N LEU A 16 18.48 19.96 -3.23
CA LEU A 16 17.93 21.29 -3.45
C LEU A 16 17.78 21.61 -4.95
N ARG A 17 18.80 21.29 -5.76
CA ARG A 17 18.80 21.54 -7.21
C ARG A 17 17.65 20.81 -7.91
N TYR A 18 17.38 19.56 -7.51
CA TYR A 18 16.32 18.73 -8.10
C TYR A 18 14.98 18.83 -7.37
N ARG A 19 14.83 19.77 -6.43
CA ARG A 19 13.58 19.99 -5.67
C ARG A 19 13.01 18.70 -5.06
N VAL A 20 13.88 17.85 -4.52
CA VAL A 20 13.51 16.53 -3.97
C VAL A 20 12.44 16.65 -2.88
N THR A 21 12.46 17.71 -2.08
CA THR A 21 11.43 17.98 -1.07
C THR A 21 10.06 18.30 -1.68
N GLY A 22 10.03 18.98 -2.82
CA GLY A 22 8.80 19.25 -3.58
C GLY A 22 8.23 17.98 -4.20
N LEU A 23 9.10 17.14 -4.77
CA LEU A 23 8.73 15.82 -5.29
C LEU A 23 8.22 14.91 -4.16
N ALA A 24 8.87 14.91 -2.99
CA ALA A 24 8.40 14.15 -1.84
C ALA A 24 7.01 14.62 -1.37
N ALA A 25 6.75 15.93 -1.36
CA ALA A 25 5.43 16.46 -1.03
C ALA A 25 4.36 16.05 -2.07
N GLU A 26 4.69 16.06 -3.36
CA GLU A 26 3.80 15.58 -4.42
C GLU A 26 3.47 14.09 -4.25
N ALA A 27 4.48 13.25 -3.99
CA ALA A 27 4.29 11.83 -3.73
C ALA A 27 3.41 11.58 -2.49
N ALA A 28 3.69 12.28 -1.39
CA ALA A 28 2.92 12.15 -0.15
C ALA A 28 1.46 12.60 -0.33
N PHE A 29 1.23 13.73 -1.00
CA PHE A 29 -0.10 14.26 -1.29
C PHE A 29 -0.94 13.25 -2.07
N PHE A 30 -0.41 12.74 -3.19
CA PHE A 30 -1.13 11.77 -4.01
C PHE A 30 -1.30 10.41 -3.33
N ALA A 31 -0.36 9.99 -2.49
CA ALA A 31 -0.49 8.78 -1.69
C ALA A 31 -1.65 8.91 -0.70
N ILE A 32 -1.70 10.00 0.08
CA ILE A 32 -2.77 10.25 1.06
C ILE A 32 -4.14 10.36 0.38
N LEU A 33 -4.23 11.08 -0.75
CA LEU A 33 -5.46 11.19 -1.51
C LEU A 33 -5.98 9.85 -2.04
N SER A 34 -5.09 8.89 -2.29
CA SER A 34 -5.50 7.56 -2.74
C SER A 34 -6.11 6.70 -1.64
N LEU A 35 -5.78 6.94 -0.36
CA LEU A 35 -6.12 6.01 0.73
C LEU A 35 -7.64 5.83 0.95
N PRO A 36 -8.44 6.88 1.18
CA PRO A 36 -9.87 6.67 1.48
C PRO A 36 -10.60 5.96 0.33
N PRO A 37 -10.53 6.42 -0.93
CA PRO A 37 -11.24 5.76 -2.01
C PRO A 37 -10.69 4.36 -2.31
N LEU A 38 -9.42 4.07 -2.01
CA LEU A 38 -8.87 2.72 -2.12
C LEU A 38 -9.52 1.77 -1.10
N ILE A 39 -9.62 2.20 0.17
CA ILE A 39 -10.25 1.42 1.24
C ILE A 39 -11.71 1.14 0.87
N PHE A 40 -12.48 2.17 0.49
CA PHE A 40 -13.87 2.00 0.08
C PHE A 40 -14.00 1.15 -1.19
N GLY A 41 -13.10 1.32 -2.17
CA GLY A 41 -13.09 0.53 -3.40
C GLY A 41 -12.83 -0.96 -3.16
N LEU A 42 -11.85 -1.29 -2.33
CA LEU A 42 -11.53 -2.66 -1.93
C LEU A 42 -12.68 -3.26 -1.13
N ALA A 43 -13.19 -2.53 -0.15
CA ALA A 43 -14.29 -2.99 0.66
C ALA A 43 -15.56 -3.18 -0.20
N GLY A 44 -15.90 -2.24 -1.07
CA GLY A 44 -17.01 -2.36 -2.02
C GLY A 44 -16.86 -3.53 -2.98
N SER A 45 -15.64 -3.85 -3.41
CA SER A 45 -15.35 -5.04 -4.23
C SER A 45 -15.65 -6.33 -3.46
N ILE A 46 -15.27 -6.38 -2.18
CA ILE A 46 -15.62 -7.48 -1.27
C ILE A 46 -17.12 -7.55 -1.05
N GLY A 47 -17.79 -6.43 -0.79
CA GLY A 47 -19.25 -6.35 -0.60
C GLY A 47 -20.03 -6.79 -1.84
N TYR A 48 -19.54 -6.45 -3.04
CA TYR A 48 -20.11 -6.91 -4.31
C TYR A 48 -19.96 -8.43 -4.49
N ILE A 49 -18.82 -9.01 -4.13
CA ILE A 49 -18.64 -10.46 -4.16
C ILE A 49 -19.54 -11.10 -3.09
N ALA A 50 -19.59 -10.52 -1.88
CA ALA A 50 -20.34 -11.03 -0.74
C ALA A 50 -21.87 -10.97 -0.94
N SER A 51 -22.38 -10.01 -1.71
CA SER A 51 -23.83 -9.91 -2.02
C SER A 51 -24.36 -11.05 -2.89
N HIS A 52 -23.47 -11.83 -3.51
CA HIS A 52 -23.83 -13.06 -4.21
C HIS A 52 -23.98 -14.28 -3.26
N TYR A 53 -23.68 -14.10 -1.97
CA TYR A 53 -23.82 -15.12 -0.93
C TYR A 53 -25.07 -14.85 -0.06
N ASP A 54 -25.53 -15.88 0.65
CA ASP A 54 -26.75 -15.81 1.46
C ASP A 54 -26.62 -14.84 2.65
N VAL A 55 -27.72 -14.24 3.10
CA VAL A 55 -27.74 -13.16 4.12
C VAL A 55 -27.07 -13.62 5.43
N ALA A 56 -27.28 -14.88 5.82
CA ALA A 56 -26.64 -15.46 6.99
C ALA A 56 -25.10 -15.52 6.90
N GLN A 57 -24.54 -15.66 5.70
CA GLN A 57 -23.09 -15.64 5.49
C GLN A 57 -22.53 -14.22 5.55
N LEU A 58 -23.34 -13.23 5.16
CA LEU A 58 -22.97 -11.82 5.20
C LEU A 58 -22.83 -11.30 6.62
N ASP A 59 -23.77 -11.65 7.51
CA ASP A 59 -23.71 -11.27 8.93
C ASP A 59 -22.53 -11.94 9.66
N LEU A 60 -22.26 -13.21 9.35
CA LEU A 60 -21.08 -13.92 9.87
C LEU A 60 -19.77 -13.29 9.38
N PHE A 61 -19.71 -12.86 8.11
CA PHE A 61 -18.55 -12.18 7.55
C PHE A 61 -18.33 -10.81 8.22
N ARG A 62 -19.41 -10.03 8.38
CA ARG A 62 -19.41 -8.74 9.10
C ARG A 62 -18.87 -8.91 10.51
N GLN A 63 -19.40 -9.85 11.29
CA GLN A 63 -18.97 -10.11 12.66
C GLN A 63 -17.48 -10.49 12.72
N ARG A 64 -17.02 -11.38 11.83
CA ARG A 64 -15.59 -11.75 11.78
C ARG A 64 -14.66 -10.57 11.49
N ILE A 65 -15.05 -9.64 10.61
CA ILE A 65 -14.24 -8.44 10.34
C ILE A 65 -14.16 -7.56 11.59
N ILE A 66 -15.29 -7.36 12.27
CA ILE A 66 -15.34 -6.54 13.49
C ILE A 66 -14.52 -7.18 14.62
N ASP A 67 -14.70 -8.48 14.85
CA ASP A 67 -13.97 -9.24 15.88
C ASP A 67 -12.46 -9.31 15.62
N PHE A 68 -12.07 -9.37 14.35
CA PHE A 68 -10.66 -9.30 13.97
C PHE A 68 -10.09 -7.89 14.19
N SER A 69 -10.88 -6.88 13.86
CA SER A 69 -10.46 -5.48 14.00
C SER A 69 -10.34 -5.06 15.47
N SER A 70 -11.19 -5.57 16.37
CA SER A 70 -11.11 -5.31 17.82
C SER A 70 -9.93 -6.00 18.50
N GLN A 71 -9.36 -7.04 17.89
CA GLN A 71 -8.10 -7.63 18.36
C GLN A 71 -6.87 -6.80 17.97
N ALA A 72 -6.95 -6.08 16.84
CA ALA A 72 -5.83 -5.30 16.30
C ALA A 72 -5.88 -3.81 16.66
N LEU A 73 -7.08 -3.27 16.94
CA LEU A 73 -7.34 -1.84 17.17
C LEU A 73 -8.15 -1.64 18.46
N ASN A 74 -8.13 -0.42 18.99
CA ASN A 74 -8.95 -0.06 20.15
C ASN A 74 -10.43 0.07 19.76
N ASP A 75 -11.35 -0.23 20.68
CA ASP A 75 -12.81 -0.21 20.50
C ASP A 75 -13.29 1.11 19.89
N ALA A 76 -12.74 2.24 20.34
CA ALA A 76 -13.09 3.56 19.81
C ALA A 76 -12.81 3.70 18.29
N THR A 77 -11.74 3.08 17.79
CA THR A 77 -11.41 3.09 16.35
C THR A 77 -12.32 2.12 15.59
N VAL A 78 -12.65 0.98 16.19
CA VAL A 78 -13.55 -0.01 15.59
C VAL A 78 -14.95 0.58 15.41
N ASP A 79 -15.52 1.15 16.47
CA ASP A 79 -16.87 1.70 16.45
C ASP A 79 -17.00 2.97 15.60
N ALA A 80 -15.96 3.82 15.60
CA ALA A 80 -16.01 5.09 14.86
C ALA A 80 -15.64 4.96 13.37
N ILE A 81 -14.83 3.97 12.98
CA ILE A 81 -14.28 3.87 11.62
C ILE A 81 -14.62 2.54 10.97
N ILE A 82 -14.34 1.41 11.63
CA ILE A 82 -14.46 0.08 11.00
C ILE A 82 -15.93 -0.30 10.80
N VAL A 83 -16.75 -0.25 11.85
CA VAL A 83 -18.16 -0.64 11.80
C VAL A 83 -18.92 0.18 10.75
N PRO A 84 -18.83 1.53 10.71
CA PRO A 84 -19.51 2.32 9.69
C PRO A 84 -19.02 2.01 8.27
N THR A 85 -17.72 1.79 8.09
CA THR A 85 -17.14 1.47 6.76
C THR A 85 -17.67 0.14 6.25
N VAL A 86 -17.71 -0.90 7.10
CA VAL A 86 -18.24 -2.22 6.75
C VAL A 86 -19.74 -2.13 6.46
N ASP A 87 -20.51 -1.41 7.27
CA ASP A 87 -21.95 -1.24 7.07
C ASP A 87 -22.28 -0.50 5.77
N GLU A 88 -21.53 0.55 5.45
CA GLU A 88 -21.73 1.33 4.22
C GLU A 88 -21.39 0.52 2.96
N VAL A 89 -20.40 -0.36 3.06
CA VAL A 89 -20.01 -1.30 2.00
C VAL A 89 -21.05 -2.39 1.80
N LEU A 90 -21.54 -3.00 2.88
CA LEU A 90 -22.50 -4.12 2.81
C LEU A 90 -23.91 -3.67 2.41
N ARG A 91 -24.32 -2.43 2.72
CA ARG A 91 -25.64 -1.90 2.34
C ARG A 91 -25.79 -1.59 0.85
N GLY A 92 -24.72 -1.70 0.05
CA GLY A 92 -24.78 -1.70 -1.41
C GLY A 92 -25.26 -0.39 -2.08
N GLY A 93 -25.45 0.69 -1.34
CA GLY A 93 -26.20 1.85 -1.82
C GLY A 93 -25.52 2.71 -2.88
N ARG A 94 -24.19 2.61 -3.08
CA ARG A 94 -23.45 3.53 -3.97
C ARG A 94 -22.24 2.88 -4.67
N ILE A 95 -22.46 1.72 -5.30
CA ILE A 95 -21.41 1.01 -6.07
C ILE A 95 -20.75 1.94 -7.11
N ASP A 96 -21.51 2.84 -7.73
CA ASP A 96 -20.99 3.80 -8.71
C ASP A 96 -19.97 4.77 -8.11
N VAL A 97 -20.27 5.35 -6.94
CA VAL A 97 -19.38 6.31 -6.26
C VAL A 97 -18.12 5.60 -5.75
N ILE A 98 -18.28 4.38 -5.25
CA ILE A 98 -17.18 3.53 -4.80
C ILE A 98 -16.25 3.19 -5.97
N SER A 99 -16.81 2.81 -7.12
CA SER A 99 -16.05 2.45 -8.32
C SER A 99 -15.30 3.64 -8.91
N ILE A 100 -15.96 4.81 -8.99
CA ILE A 100 -15.32 6.06 -9.44
C ILE A 100 -14.21 6.46 -8.47
N GLY A 101 -14.48 6.37 -7.16
CA GLY A 101 -13.48 6.60 -6.11
C GLY A 101 -12.27 5.67 -6.27
N PHE A 102 -12.49 4.39 -6.50
CA PHE A 102 -11.42 3.41 -6.70
C PHE A 102 -10.55 3.75 -7.92
N VAL A 103 -11.16 4.11 -9.05
CA VAL A 103 -10.42 4.54 -10.25
C VAL A 103 -9.60 5.80 -9.96
N LEU A 104 -10.17 6.78 -9.25
CA LEU A 104 -9.46 7.99 -8.83
C LEU A 104 -8.30 7.67 -7.86
N ALA A 105 -8.49 6.74 -6.92
CA ALA A 105 -7.43 6.27 -6.04
C ALA A 105 -6.31 5.57 -6.81
N LEU A 106 -6.65 4.71 -7.77
CA LEU A 106 -5.68 4.02 -8.61
C LEU A 106 -4.87 5.00 -9.47
N TRP A 107 -5.54 6.03 -10.00
CA TRP A 107 -4.89 7.11 -10.73
C TRP A 107 -3.97 7.96 -9.83
N SER A 108 -4.44 8.33 -8.64
CA SER A 108 -3.69 9.10 -7.64
C SER A 108 -2.48 8.32 -7.13
N GLY A 109 -2.66 7.04 -6.78
CA GLY A 109 -1.57 6.17 -6.35
C GLY A 109 -0.52 5.95 -7.44
N SER A 110 -0.95 5.73 -8.68
CA SER A 110 -0.04 5.68 -9.83
C SER A 110 0.75 6.98 -10.01
N ARG A 111 0.15 8.16 -9.73
CA ARG A 111 0.88 9.44 -9.73
C ARG A 111 1.96 9.47 -8.66
N ALA A 112 1.67 9.03 -7.43
CA ALA A 112 2.69 8.96 -6.37
C ALA A 112 3.88 8.06 -6.76
N LEU A 113 3.60 6.88 -7.33
CA LEU A 113 4.64 5.96 -7.81
C LEU A 113 5.42 6.54 -8.98
N ASN A 114 4.77 7.29 -9.87
CA ASN A 114 5.45 8.00 -10.95
C ASN A 114 6.48 9.00 -10.38
N VAL A 115 6.12 9.76 -9.34
CA VAL A 115 7.04 10.69 -8.68
C VAL A 115 8.23 9.98 -8.04
N PHE A 116 8.02 8.80 -7.44
CA PHE A 116 9.13 7.98 -6.94
C PHE A 116 10.07 7.53 -8.05
N ILE A 117 9.53 6.99 -9.14
CA ILE A 117 10.32 6.54 -10.31
C ILE A 117 11.10 7.70 -10.91
N ASP A 118 10.46 8.86 -11.09
CA ASP A 118 11.08 10.06 -11.65
C ASP A 118 12.20 10.56 -10.73
N THR A 119 11.95 10.62 -9.42
CA THR A 119 12.96 11.04 -8.44
C THR A 119 14.17 10.10 -8.46
N ILE A 120 13.95 8.77 -8.45
CA ILE A 120 15.03 7.78 -8.53
C ILE A 120 15.80 7.97 -9.84
N SER A 121 15.12 8.05 -10.98
CA SER A 121 15.76 8.23 -12.30
C SER A 121 16.62 9.49 -12.35
N ILE A 122 16.13 10.61 -11.81
CA ILE A 122 16.86 11.88 -11.73
C ILE A 122 18.12 11.73 -10.87
N MET A 123 18.03 11.02 -9.73
CA MET A 123 19.19 10.78 -8.85
C MET A 123 20.25 9.89 -9.51
N TYR A 124 19.85 8.96 -10.38
CA TYR A 124 20.76 8.15 -11.19
C TYR A 124 21.30 8.88 -12.43
N GLY A 125 20.88 10.13 -12.68
CA GLY A 125 21.29 10.91 -13.85
C GLY A 125 20.57 10.54 -15.15
N LEU A 126 19.54 9.70 -15.07
CA LEU A 126 18.76 9.18 -16.21
C LEU A 126 17.41 9.91 -16.38
N GLY A 127 17.31 11.14 -15.88
CA GLY A 127 16.10 11.94 -15.95
C GLY A 127 15.73 12.26 -17.39
N GLY A 128 14.53 11.85 -17.81
CA GLY A 128 13.99 12.15 -19.15
C GLY A 128 14.33 11.13 -20.25
N GLU A 129 15.05 10.06 -19.94
CA GLU A 129 15.38 8.97 -20.88
C GLU A 129 14.14 8.15 -21.30
N ARG A 130 13.09 8.13 -20.46
CA ARG A 130 11.86 7.36 -20.71
C ARG A 130 10.74 8.23 -21.25
N GLY A 131 10.11 7.78 -22.33
CA GLY A 131 8.90 8.40 -22.87
C GLY A 131 7.74 8.35 -21.87
N ILE A 132 6.91 9.40 -21.86
CA ILE A 132 5.81 9.65 -20.91
C ILE A 132 4.88 8.42 -20.75
N ILE A 133 4.56 7.75 -21.85
CA ILE A 133 3.66 6.59 -21.85
C ILE A 133 4.27 5.41 -21.10
N ARG A 134 5.57 5.12 -21.32
CA ARG A 134 6.26 4.01 -20.66
C ARG A 134 6.34 4.23 -19.15
N THR A 135 6.66 5.46 -18.72
CA THR A 135 6.70 5.80 -17.29
C THR A 135 5.31 5.69 -16.64
N ARG A 136 4.24 6.05 -17.37
CA ARG A 136 2.87 5.89 -16.87
C ARG A 136 2.43 4.43 -16.73
N VAL A 137 2.70 3.59 -17.72
CA VAL A 137 2.39 2.15 -17.63
C VAL A 137 3.19 1.50 -16.51
N LEU A 138 4.49 1.85 -16.40
CA LEU A 138 5.35 1.33 -15.35
C LEU A 138 4.85 1.73 -13.95
N SER A 139 4.62 3.02 -13.71
CA SER A 139 4.13 3.51 -12.41
C SER A 139 2.79 2.90 -12.02
N PHE A 140 1.88 2.72 -12.98
CA PHE A 140 0.62 2.03 -12.74
C PHE A 140 0.83 0.56 -12.36
N SER A 141 1.64 -0.19 -13.13
CA SER A 141 1.93 -1.60 -12.86
C SER A 141 2.60 -1.81 -11.49
N LEU A 142 3.59 -0.97 -11.15
CA LEU A 142 4.25 -0.99 -9.86
C LEU A 142 3.30 -0.63 -8.72
N TYR A 143 2.36 0.30 -8.94
CA TYR A 143 1.35 0.62 -7.94
C TYR A 143 0.41 -0.57 -7.68
N VAL A 144 -0.03 -1.29 -8.73
CA VAL A 144 -0.84 -2.50 -8.57
C VAL A 144 -0.07 -3.57 -7.79
N VAL A 145 1.20 -3.82 -8.11
CA VAL A 145 2.04 -4.76 -7.36
C VAL A 145 2.22 -4.29 -5.90
N ALA A 146 2.49 -3.01 -5.67
CA ALA A 146 2.61 -2.43 -4.33
C ALA A 146 1.33 -2.63 -3.51
N LEU A 147 0.16 -2.49 -4.14
CA LEU A 147 -1.14 -2.69 -3.53
C LEU A 147 -1.34 -4.16 -3.15
N LEU A 148 -1.04 -5.09 -4.06
CA LEU A 148 -1.11 -6.54 -3.78
C LEU A 148 -0.17 -6.95 -2.64
N VAL A 149 1.07 -6.46 -2.68
CA VAL A 149 2.04 -6.67 -1.59
C VAL A 149 1.52 -6.06 -0.30
N GLY A 150 0.98 -4.85 -0.34
CA GLY A 150 0.44 -4.14 0.83
C GLY A 150 -0.75 -4.87 1.48
N ILE A 151 -1.66 -5.43 0.68
CA ILE A 151 -2.79 -6.25 1.17
C ILE A 151 -2.30 -7.44 1.98
N VAL A 152 -1.16 -8.02 1.64
CA VAL A 152 -0.58 -9.16 2.37
C VAL A 152 0.29 -8.68 3.53
N LEU A 153 1.19 -7.72 3.27
CA LEU A 153 2.23 -7.30 4.19
C LEU A 153 1.66 -6.51 5.39
N VAL A 154 0.66 -5.66 5.18
CA VAL A 154 0.09 -4.82 6.25
C VAL A 154 -0.60 -5.69 7.32
N PRO A 155 -1.56 -6.58 6.97
CA PRO A 155 -2.13 -7.49 7.96
C PRO A 155 -1.08 -8.39 8.57
N LEU A 156 -0.14 -8.90 7.76
CA LEU A 156 0.94 -9.75 8.25
C LEU A 156 1.64 -9.03 9.40
N VAL A 157 2.20 -7.83 9.17
CA VAL A 157 2.92 -7.00 10.16
C VAL A 157 2.06 -6.64 11.39
N LEU A 158 0.76 -6.36 11.20
CA LEU A 158 -0.14 -5.97 12.30
C LEU A 158 -0.48 -7.13 13.24
N ILE A 159 -0.68 -8.34 12.70
CA ILE A 159 -1.04 -9.53 13.50
C ILE A 159 0.12 -9.95 14.42
N GLY A 160 1.36 -9.78 13.95
CA GLY A 160 2.56 -10.23 14.66
C GLY A 160 2.73 -11.77 14.69
N PRO A 161 3.93 -12.25 15.03
CA PRO A 161 4.23 -13.69 15.01
C PRO A 161 3.46 -14.49 16.09
N VAL A 162 3.09 -13.85 17.20
CA VAL A 162 2.48 -14.52 18.36
C VAL A 162 1.05 -14.97 18.06
N VAL A 163 0.25 -14.12 17.41
CA VAL A 163 -1.13 -14.46 17.06
C VAL A 163 -1.14 -15.51 15.96
N ILE A 164 -0.26 -15.42 14.96
CA ILE A 164 -0.14 -16.45 13.92
C ILE A 164 0.29 -17.81 14.50
N ALA A 165 1.19 -17.84 15.47
CA ALA A 165 1.63 -19.08 16.12
C ALA A 165 0.49 -19.81 16.86
N GLN A 166 -0.53 -19.08 17.34
CA GLN A 166 -1.70 -19.69 18.01
C GLN A 166 -2.69 -20.34 17.03
N TRP A 167 -2.64 -19.98 15.76
CA TRP A 167 -3.52 -20.50 14.70
C TRP A 167 -2.89 -21.65 13.91
N ILE A 168 -1.58 -21.85 14.10
CA ILE A 168 -0.80 -22.88 13.40
C ILE A 168 -0.64 -24.10 14.35
N PRO A 169 -0.78 -25.34 13.85
CA PRO A 169 -0.52 -26.55 14.64
C PRO A 169 0.88 -26.55 15.25
N ASP A 170 1.06 -27.13 16.44
CA ASP A 170 2.35 -27.13 17.17
C ASP A 170 3.52 -27.65 16.32
N ASP A 171 3.29 -28.60 15.41
CA ASP A 171 4.28 -29.16 14.48
C ASP A 171 4.84 -28.13 13.47
N LEU A 172 4.10 -27.06 13.20
CA LEU A 172 4.44 -26.00 12.25
C LEU A 172 4.85 -24.69 12.95
N ASN A 173 4.97 -24.69 14.28
CA ASN A 173 5.34 -23.50 15.04
C ASN A 173 6.73 -22.95 14.65
N TRP A 174 7.62 -23.77 14.09
CA TRP A 174 8.89 -23.31 13.52
C TRP A 174 8.72 -22.30 12.37
N LEU A 175 7.57 -22.29 11.68
CA LEU A 175 7.27 -21.35 10.60
C LEU A 175 7.10 -19.91 11.13
N SER A 176 6.70 -19.74 12.40
CA SER A 176 6.64 -18.43 13.05
C SER A 176 8.01 -17.76 13.13
N ALA A 177 9.11 -18.53 13.16
CA ALA A 177 10.47 -17.98 13.10
C ALA A 177 10.80 -17.37 11.72
N PHE A 178 10.15 -17.86 10.65
CA PHE A 178 10.31 -17.34 9.28
C PHE A 178 9.40 -16.15 8.97
N TYR A 179 8.53 -15.75 9.90
CA TYR A 179 7.62 -14.64 9.68
C TYR A 179 8.38 -13.31 9.47
N TRP A 180 9.32 -12.95 10.34
CA TRP A 180 10.11 -11.71 10.20
C TRP A 180 11.06 -11.73 8.99
N PRO A 181 11.79 -12.83 8.72
CA PRO A 181 12.51 -13.01 7.47
C PRO A 181 11.62 -12.86 6.24
N GLY A 182 10.41 -13.43 6.25
CA GLY A 182 9.46 -13.32 5.13
C GLY A 182 9.04 -11.88 4.87
N VAL A 183 8.62 -11.16 5.92
CA VAL A 183 8.29 -9.73 5.84
C VAL A 183 9.47 -8.93 5.28
N LEU A 184 10.69 -9.18 5.77
CA LEU A 184 11.89 -8.51 5.29
C LEU A 184 12.17 -8.83 3.82
N VAL A 185 12.12 -10.11 3.41
CA VAL A 185 12.37 -10.52 2.03
C VAL A 185 11.35 -9.91 1.07
N VAL A 186 10.06 -9.92 1.42
CA VAL A 186 9.02 -9.31 0.58
C VAL A 186 9.21 -7.79 0.49
N SER A 187 9.50 -7.13 1.62
CA SER A 187 9.73 -5.68 1.66
C SER A 187 10.97 -5.28 0.85
N THR A 188 12.09 -5.97 1.06
CA THR A 188 13.34 -5.75 0.33
C THR A 188 13.18 -6.10 -1.14
N GLY A 189 12.48 -7.17 -1.48
CA GLY A 189 12.19 -7.56 -2.86
C GLY A 189 11.35 -6.50 -3.58
N PHE A 190 10.33 -5.95 -2.92
CA PHE A 190 9.54 -4.85 -3.45
C PHE A 190 10.38 -3.59 -3.69
N LEU A 191 11.17 -3.18 -2.70
CA LEU A 191 12.11 -2.05 -2.83
C LEU A 191 13.12 -2.29 -3.95
N ALA A 192 13.75 -3.45 -4.00
CA ALA A 192 14.71 -3.81 -5.04
C ALA A 192 14.06 -3.76 -6.44
N THR A 193 12.83 -4.26 -6.57
CA THR A 193 12.06 -4.20 -7.81
C THR A 193 11.76 -2.76 -8.21
N LEU A 194 11.35 -1.91 -7.26
CA LEU A 194 11.13 -0.48 -7.48
C LEU A 194 12.39 0.20 -7.99
N TYR A 195 13.55 0.00 -7.33
CA TYR A 195 14.81 0.60 -7.74
C TYR A 195 15.28 0.08 -9.11
N HIS A 196 15.26 -1.23 -9.31
CA HIS A 196 15.69 -1.87 -10.54
C HIS A 196 14.84 -1.42 -11.74
N LEU A 197 13.52 -1.40 -11.59
CA LEU A 197 12.62 -0.96 -12.64
C LEU A 197 12.58 0.56 -12.80
N SER A 198 13.01 1.35 -11.82
CA SER A 198 13.07 2.82 -11.96
C SER A 198 14.22 3.26 -12.85
N VAL A 199 15.34 2.54 -12.86
CA VAL A 199 16.52 2.87 -13.67
C VAL A 199 16.32 2.31 -15.09
N PRO A 200 16.22 3.14 -16.15
CA PRO A 200 16.22 2.63 -17.53
C PRO A 200 17.52 1.87 -17.82
N ALA A 201 17.38 0.68 -18.39
CA ALA A 201 18.49 -0.09 -18.96
C ALA A 201 18.92 0.51 -20.32
#